data_AF-A0A399NR23-F1
#
_entry.id   AF-A0A399NR23-F1
#
_cell.length_a   1.000
_cell.length_b   1.000
_cell.length_c   1.000
_cell.angle_alpha   90.00
_cell.angle_beta   90.00
_cell.angle_gamma   90.00
#
_symmetry.space_group_name_H-M   'P 1'
#
loop_
_entity.id
_entity.type
_entity.pdbx_description
1 polymer ?
#
loop_
_entity_poly.entity_id
_entity_poly.type
_entity_poly.pdbx_seq_one_letter_code
_entity_poly.pdbx_strand_id
1 'polypeptide(L)'
;DARRRLEAAFAADPAFARRFAELSGSLEVRAADVSEHRLGLDEERWIDLAARVDLVAHAAALVNHVLPYPALFGPNVVGTAEVIRLAIAAGSVPVTFVSSVAVAGGA
;
A
#
# COMPACT_ATOMS: atom_id res chain seq x y z
N ASP A 1 17.21 4.06 -4.67
CA ASP A 1 15.95 4.81 -4.74
C ASP A 1 14.77 3.86 -4.87
N ALA A 2 13.58 4.24 -4.37
CA ALA A 2 12.41 3.38 -4.25
C ALA A 2 11.94 2.83 -5.62
N ARG A 3 11.91 3.68 -6.65
CA ARG A 3 11.56 3.28 -8.02
C ARG A 3 12.51 2.22 -8.58
N ARG A 4 13.83 2.37 -8.37
CA ARG A 4 14.81 1.37 -8.84
C ARG A 4 14.62 -0.01 -8.21
N ARG A 5 14.21 -0.07 -6.93
CA ARG A 5 13.90 -1.35 -6.25
C ARG A 5 12.68 -2.03 -6.88
N LEU A 6 11.67 -1.23 -7.23
CA LEU A 6 10.49 -1.72 -7.93
C LEU A 6 10.85 -2.24 -9.33
N GLU A 7 11.59 -1.47 -10.12
CA GLU A 7 12.06 -1.88 -11.45
C GLU A 7 12.88 -3.19 -11.38
N ALA A 8 13.77 -3.33 -10.41
CA ALA A 8 14.54 -4.55 -10.21
C ALA A 8 13.67 -5.77 -9.87
N ALA A 9 12.63 -5.60 -9.04
CA ALA A 9 11.70 -6.69 -8.70
C ALA A 9 10.88 -7.17 -9.91
N PHE A 10 10.63 -6.28 -10.87
CA PHE A 10 9.83 -6.59 -12.07
C PHE A 10 10.70 -7.10 -13.24
N ALA A 11 12.04 -7.10 -13.10
CA ALA A 11 12.97 -7.47 -14.16
C ALA A 11 13.10 -9.00 -14.41
N ALA A 12 12.53 -9.83 -13.53
CA ALA A 12 12.66 -11.29 -13.62
C ALA A 12 11.95 -11.93 -14.82
N ASP A 13 10.91 -11.28 -15.35
CA ASP A 13 10.17 -11.71 -16.55
C ASP A 13 10.23 -10.61 -17.63
N PRO A 14 10.86 -10.87 -18.80
CA PRO A 14 10.95 -9.90 -19.89
C PRO A 14 9.59 -9.39 -20.41
N ALA A 15 8.54 -10.22 -20.40
CA ALA A 15 7.21 -9.80 -20.82
C ALA A 15 6.60 -8.84 -19.80
N PHE A 16 6.75 -9.15 -18.51
CA PHE A 16 6.30 -8.30 -17.41
C PHE A 16 7.07 -6.97 -17.35
N ALA A 17 8.39 -7.01 -17.53
CA ALA A 17 9.24 -5.83 -17.56
C ALA A 17 8.85 -4.86 -18.69
N ARG A 18 8.58 -5.38 -19.91
CA ARG A 18 8.05 -4.56 -21.02
C ARG A 18 6.72 -3.92 -20.66
N ARG A 19 5.79 -4.70 -20.13
CA ARG A 19 4.45 -4.21 -19.76
C ARG A 19 4.52 -3.14 -18.66
N PHE A 20 5.38 -3.33 -17.66
CA PHE A 20 5.62 -2.34 -16.63
C PHE A 20 6.19 -1.04 -17.21
N ALA A 21 7.19 -1.14 -18.10
CA ALA A 21 7.79 0.02 -18.75
C ALA A 21 6.74 0.84 -19.53
N GLU A 22 5.86 0.19 -20.30
CA GLU A 22 4.75 0.83 -21.03
C GLU A 22 3.78 1.62 -20.13
N LEU A 23 3.53 1.13 -18.92
CA LEU A 23 2.53 1.69 -18.00
C LEU A 23 3.11 2.70 -16.99
N SER A 24 4.43 2.69 -16.77
CA SER A 24 5.05 3.41 -15.64
C SER A 24 5.37 4.90 -15.90
N GLY A 25 4.91 5.46 -17.02
CA GLY A 25 5.21 6.85 -17.42
C GLY A 25 4.68 7.91 -16.44
N SER A 26 3.58 7.63 -15.74
CA SER A 26 3.00 8.48 -14.70
C SER A 26 3.23 7.94 -13.27
N LEU A 27 4.12 6.95 -13.11
CA LEU A 27 4.33 6.28 -11.83
C LEU A 27 5.28 7.08 -10.92
N GLU A 28 4.76 7.49 -9.77
CA GLU A 28 5.53 7.97 -8.63
C GLU A 28 5.63 6.87 -7.57
N VAL A 29 6.85 6.61 -7.07
CA VAL A 29 7.11 5.55 -6.07
C VAL A 29 7.67 6.16 -4.79
N ARG A 30 6.99 5.94 -3.67
CA ARG A 30 7.42 6.38 -2.33
C ARG A 30 7.84 5.19 -1.49
N ALA A 31 8.98 5.28 -0.81
CA ALA A 31 9.35 4.32 0.22
C ALA A 31 8.53 4.62 1.48
N ALA A 32 7.76 3.65 1.95
CA ALA A 32 6.78 3.78 3.02
C ALA A 32 6.53 2.41 3.67
N ASP A 33 6.02 2.40 4.89
CA ASP A 33 5.51 1.22 5.60
C ASP A 33 4.10 1.52 6.11
N VAL A 34 3.12 0.73 5.69
CA VAL A 34 1.72 0.91 6.09
C VAL A 34 1.53 0.80 7.60
N SER A 35 2.38 0.06 8.30
CA SER A 35 2.30 -0.15 9.74
C SER A 35 2.76 1.07 10.55
N GLU A 36 3.41 2.04 9.91
CA GLU A 36 3.95 3.22 10.55
C GLU A 36 3.01 4.42 10.45
N HIS A 37 3.09 5.31 11.44
CA HIS A 37 2.38 6.58 11.39
C HIS A 37 2.75 7.36 10.13
N ARG A 38 1.75 7.92 9.44
CA ARG A 38 1.93 8.59 8.14
C ARG A 38 2.52 7.69 7.07
N LEU A 39 2.26 6.38 7.17
CA LEU A 39 2.86 5.37 6.29
C LEU A 39 4.40 5.39 6.35
N GLY A 40 4.99 5.89 7.45
CA GLY A 40 6.43 6.11 7.57
C GLY A 40 6.97 7.30 6.76
N LEU A 41 6.08 8.13 6.19
CA LEU A 41 6.47 9.36 5.50
C LEU A 41 6.67 10.50 6.50
N ASP A 42 7.61 11.39 6.19
CA ASP A 42 7.69 12.69 6.84
C ASP A 42 6.43 13.52 6.58
N GLU A 43 6.22 14.54 7.42
CA GLU A 43 4.99 15.34 7.42
C GLU A 43 4.70 16.00 6.08
N GLU A 44 5.72 16.62 5.49
CA GLU A 44 5.59 17.35 4.23
C GLU A 44 5.17 16.40 3.10
N ARG A 45 5.82 15.24 2.99
CA ARG A 45 5.46 14.23 2.01
C ARG A 45 4.07 13.66 2.24
N TRP A 46 3.68 13.44 3.49
CA TRP A 46 2.36 12.90 3.79
C TRP A 46 1.25 13.91 3.43
N ILE A 47 1.46 15.20 3.71
CA ILE A 47 0.54 16.28 3.33
C ILE A 47 0.43 16.39 1.80
N ASP A 48 1.57 16.38 1.09
CA ASP A 48 1.57 16.39 -0.38
C ASP A 48 0.82 15.17 -0.96
N LEU A 49 0.99 13.99 -0.37
CA LEU A 49 0.25 12.80 -0.79
C LEU A 49 -1.26 12.97 -0.57
N ALA A 50 -1.66 13.43 0.61
CA ALA A 50 -3.07 13.64 0.94
C ALA A 50 -3.73 14.67 0.01
N ALA A 51 -2.99 15.70 -0.42
CA ALA A 51 -3.52 16.73 -1.33
C ALA A 51 -3.74 16.25 -2.78
N ARG A 52 -3.20 15.09 -3.16
CA ARG A 52 -3.15 14.60 -4.56
C ARG A 52 -3.89 13.30 -4.80
N VAL A 53 -4.32 12.61 -3.75
CA VAL A 53 -4.95 11.29 -3.85
C VAL A 53 -6.45 11.47 -4.00
N ASP A 54 -7.01 11.00 -5.11
CA ASP A 54 -8.47 11.02 -5.35
C ASP A 54 -9.14 9.64 -5.14
N LEU A 55 -8.34 8.58 -4.93
CA LEU A 55 -8.78 7.21 -4.68
C LEU A 55 -7.64 6.40 -4.05
N VAL A 56 -7.96 5.51 -3.10
CA VAL A 56 -7.00 4.55 -2.54
C VAL A 56 -7.36 3.12 -2.94
N ALA A 57 -6.41 2.40 -3.54
CA ALA A 57 -6.49 0.94 -3.72
C ALA A 57 -5.56 0.25 -2.70
N HIS A 58 -6.13 -0.38 -1.68
CA HIS A 58 -5.39 -0.99 -0.58
C HIS A 58 -5.37 -2.51 -0.68
N ALA A 59 -4.23 -3.03 -1.16
CA ALA A 59 -3.93 -4.46 -1.25
C ALA A 59 -2.72 -4.87 -0.39
N ALA A 60 -2.14 -3.95 0.37
CA ALA A 60 -0.98 -4.22 1.21
C ALA A 60 -1.42 -4.96 2.48
N ALA A 61 -0.80 -6.12 2.75
CA ALA A 61 -1.01 -6.92 3.95
C ALA A 61 0.20 -7.81 4.19
N LEU A 62 0.44 -8.18 5.46
CA LEU A 62 1.25 -9.34 5.80
C LEU A 62 0.36 -10.59 5.77
N VAL A 63 0.54 -11.40 4.72
CA VAL A 63 -0.19 -12.66 4.54
C VAL A 63 0.68 -13.81 5.05
N ASN A 64 0.36 -14.30 6.25
CA ASN A 64 1.03 -15.43 6.85
C ASN A 64 0.04 -16.26 7.67
N HIS A 65 -0.02 -17.57 7.40
CA HIS A 65 -0.97 -18.49 8.04
C HIS A 65 -0.45 -19.14 9.33
N VAL A 66 0.81 -18.88 9.69
CA VAL A 66 1.48 -19.46 10.88
C VAL A 66 1.61 -18.42 12.00
N LEU A 67 1.83 -17.15 11.63
CA LEU A 67 2.04 -16.09 12.61
C LEU A 67 0.78 -15.79 13.43
N PRO A 68 0.92 -15.52 14.74
CA PRO A 68 -0.22 -15.16 15.57
C PRO A 68 -0.70 -13.74 15.25
N TYR A 69 -1.97 -13.45 15.56
CA TYR A 69 -2.60 -12.15 15.28
C TYR A 69 -1.79 -10.91 15.73
N PRO A 70 -1.11 -10.87 16.90
CA PRO A 70 -0.29 -9.71 17.28
C PRO A 70 0.80 -9.37 16.26
N ALA A 71 1.37 -10.35 15.57
CA ALA A 71 2.36 -10.13 14.52
C ALA A 71 1.71 -9.60 13.21
N LEU A 72 0.42 -9.89 13.00
CA LEU A 72 -0.35 -9.41 11.86
C LEU A 72 -1.04 -8.05 12.11
N PHE A 73 -1.17 -7.65 13.37
CA PHE A 73 -1.94 -6.47 13.78
C PHE A 73 -1.39 -5.17 13.18
N GLY A 74 -0.08 -4.95 13.23
CA GLY A 74 0.55 -3.77 12.65
C GLY A 74 0.20 -3.58 11.16
N PRO A 75 0.65 -4.48 10.27
CA PRO A 75 0.45 -4.30 8.84
C PRO A 75 -1.02 -4.41 8.40
N ASN A 76 -1.83 -5.27 9.03
CA ASN A 76 -3.17 -5.56 8.53
C ASN A 76 -4.26 -4.70 9.19
N VAL A 77 -4.04 -4.24 10.43
CA VAL A 77 -5.04 -3.45 11.18
C VAL A 77 -4.62 -2.00 11.27
N VAL A 78 -3.43 -1.72 11.83
CA VAL A 78 -2.90 -0.35 11.89
C VAL A 78 -2.68 0.19 10.48
N GLY A 79 -2.19 -0.64 9.55
CA GLY A 79 -2.05 -0.27 8.14
C GLY A 79 -3.36 0.13 7.48
N THR A 80 -4.44 -0.62 7.73
CA THR A 80 -5.77 -0.23 7.24
C THR A 80 -6.24 1.09 7.85
N ALA A 81 -5.98 1.31 9.14
CA ALA A 81 -6.34 2.57 9.81
C ALA A 81 -5.56 3.78 9.26
N GLU A 82 -4.26 3.64 8.96
CA GLU A 82 -3.45 4.70 8.35
C GLU A 82 -3.90 5.02 6.92
N VAL A 83 -4.34 4.00 6.17
CA VAL A 83 -4.97 4.19 4.86
C VAL A 83 -6.28 4.95 4.96
N ILE A 84 -7.15 4.61 5.91
CA ILE A 84 -8.40 5.35 6.16
C ILE A 84 -8.08 6.80 6.57
N ARG A 85 -7.04 7.01 7.39
CA ARG A 85 -6.60 8.34 7.79
C ARG A 85 -6.15 9.19 6.60
N LEU A 86 -5.41 8.59 5.65
CA LEU A 86 -5.05 9.25 4.39
C LEU A 86 -6.30 9.59 3.57
N ALA A 87 -7.24 8.66 3.42
CA ALA A 87 -8.44 8.88 2.64
C ALA A 87 -9.32 10.02 3.19
N ILE A 88 -9.43 10.12 4.52
CA ILE A 88 -10.12 11.24 5.20
C ILE A 88 -9.39 12.55 4.94
N ALA A 89 -8.07 12.57 5.11
CA ALA A 89 -7.25 13.76 4.91
C ALA A 89 -7.27 14.27 3.46
N ALA A 90 -7.46 13.36 2.50
CA ALA A 90 -7.64 13.67 1.09
C ALA A 90 -9.07 14.16 0.72
N GLY A 91 -9.92 14.44 1.70
CA GLY A 91 -11.29 14.89 1.45
C GLY A 91 -12.33 13.76 1.39
N SER A 92 -12.09 12.67 2.13
CA SER A 92 -12.98 11.49 2.20
C SER A 92 -13.16 10.77 0.87
N VAL A 93 -12.02 10.47 0.24
CA VAL A 93 -11.98 9.77 -1.06
C VAL A 93 -12.30 8.28 -0.92
N PRO A 94 -12.75 7.61 -2.00
CA PRO A 94 -13.06 6.18 -1.97
C PRO A 94 -11.85 5.30 -1.63
N VAL A 95 -12.09 4.23 -0.87
CA VAL A 95 -11.11 3.18 -0.59
C VAL A 95 -11.60 1.85 -1.15
N THR A 96 -10.86 1.29 -2.09
CA THR A 96 -11.04 -0.09 -2.54
C THR A 96 -10.16 -0.99 -1.68
N PHE A 97 -10.80 -1.78 -0.81
CA PHE A 97 -10.11 -2.68 0.12
C PHE A 97 -10.13 -4.12 -0.37
N VAL A 98 -8.95 -4.76 -0.43
CA VAL A 98 -8.82 -6.18 -0.76
C VAL A 98 -8.81 -6.99 0.53
N SER A 99 -9.86 -7.78 0.75
CA SER A 99 -9.98 -8.71 1.89
C SER A 99 -9.72 -10.17 1.46
N SER A 100 -9.92 -11.11 2.37
CA SER A 100 -9.83 -12.55 2.13
C SER A 100 -11.11 -13.27 2.57
N VAL A 101 -11.52 -14.31 1.85
CA VAL A 101 -12.65 -15.17 2.22
C VAL A 101 -12.46 -15.85 3.59
N ALA A 102 -11.21 -15.92 4.09
CA ALA A 102 -10.90 -16.47 5.40
C ALA A 102 -11.69 -15.82 6.55
N VAL A 103 -12.13 -14.56 6.40
CA VAL A 103 -12.99 -13.89 7.40
C VAL A 103 -14.38 -14.53 7.52
N ALA A 104 -14.90 -15.08 6.42
CA ALA A 104 -16.20 -15.78 6.41
C ALA A 104 -16.08 -17.20 6.98
N GLY A 105 -14.87 -17.74 7.03
CA GLY A 105 -14.60 -19.09 7.54
C GLY A 105 -14.79 -19.22 9.04
N GLY A 106 -14.70 -18.13 9.80
CA GLY A 106 -14.79 -18.12 11.27
C GLY A 106 -13.69 -18.98 11.91
N ALA A 107 -12.81 -18.37 12.69
CA ALA A 107 -12.05 -19.15 13.66
C ALA A 107 -13.00 -19.76 14.71
#